data_AF-A0A914MHL6-F1
#
_entry.id   AF-A0A914MHL6-F1
#
_cell.length_a   1.000
_cell.length_b   1.000
_cell.length_c   1.000
_cell.angle_alpha   90.00
_cell.angle_beta   90.00
_cell.angle_gamma   90.00
#
_symmetry.space_group_name_H-M   'P 1'
#
loop_
_entity.id
_entity.type
_entity.pdbx_description
1 polymer ?
#
loop_
_entity_poly.entity_id
_entity_poly.type
_entity_poly.pdbx_seq_one_letter_code
_entity_poly.pdbx_strand_id
1 'polypeptide(L)'
;MSRVAREGFRREGRGSVNIRLISAYSAQLYLEKGWQIFARHDPNQLLFYYPIQALIDQRKEPSLIQLCRKYNPREKFILSGSIMADVEQCPETPPPLEPTNKDKNNNFNKNI
;
A
#
# COMPACT_ATOMS: atom_id res chain seq x y z
N MET A 1 20.41 -4.41 -8.00
CA MET A 1 19.63 -3.26 -7.48
C MET A 1 18.68 -2.75 -8.56
N SER A 2 17.43 -2.39 -8.22
CA SER A 2 16.47 -1.86 -9.21
C SER A 2 16.95 -0.54 -9.81
N ARG A 3 16.50 -0.22 -11.03
CA ARG A 3 16.82 1.06 -11.70
C ARG A 3 16.40 2.26 -10.85
N VAL A 4 15.18 2.22 -10.32
CA VAL A 4 14.59 3.25 -9.44
C VAL A 4 15.46 3.51 -8.20
N ALA A 5 15.94 2.45 -7.54
CA ALA A 5 16.82 2.60 -6.38
C ALA A 5 18.15 3.29 -6.73
N ARG A 6 18.78 2.89 -7.83
CA ARG A 6 20.08 3.44 -8.25
C ARG A 6 19.97 4.90 -8.68
N GLU A 7 18.93 5.23 -9.46
CA GLU A 7 18.72 6.60 -9.96
C GLU A 7 18.28 7.54 -8.84
N GLY A 8 17.35 7.11 -7.99
CA GLY A 8 16.93 7.88 -6.82
C GLY A 8 18.09 8.17 -5.88
N PHE A 9 18.88 7.15 -5.53
CA PHE A 9 20.05 7.34 -4.67
C PHE A 9 21.06 8.34 -5.25
N ARG A 10 21.32 8.27 -6.56
CA ARG A 10 22.25 9.18 -7.24
C ARG A 10 21.77 10.63 -7.21
N ARG A 11 20.45 10.85 -7.30
CA ARG A 11 19.84 12.17 -7.39
C ARG A 11 19.59 12.81 -6.03
N GLU A 12 19.12 12.05 -5.06
CA GLU A 12 18.53 12.58 -3.82
C GLU A 12 19.19 12.05 -2.54
N GLY A 13 20.23 11.22 -2.66
CA GLY A 13 20.90 10.61 -1.51
C GLY A 13 20.10 9.43 -0.95
N ARG A 14 20.30 9.09 0.33
CA ARG A 14 19.75 7.86 0.94
C ARG A 14 18.23 7.91 1.07
N GLY A 15 17.59 6.73 0.99
CA GLY A 15 16.13 6.61 0.97
C GLY A 15 15.64 5.18 0.78
N SER A 16 14.35 5.03 0.51
CA SER A 16 13.73 3.73 0.20
C SER A 16 13.00 3.77 -1.14
N VAL A 17 12.87 2.60 -1.76
CA VAL A 17 11.91 2.40 -2.84
C VAL A 17 10.59 2.00 -2.21
N ASN A 18 9.52 2.73 -2.49
CA ASN A 18 8.17 2.38 -2.10
C ASN A 18 7.40 1.75 -3.27
N ILE A 19 6.73 0.64 -3.01
CA ILE A 19 5.63 0.18 -3.86
C ILE A 19 4.39 0.98 -3.49
N ARG A 20 3.72 1.56 -4.50
CA ARG A 20 2.43 2.22 -4.36
C ARG A 20 1.36 1.40 -5.07
N LEU A 21 0.40 0.90 -4.30
CA LEU A 21 -0.78 0.21 -4.81
C LEU A 21 -1.96 1.15 -4.64
N ILE A 22 -2.68 1.41 -5.74
CA ILE A 22 -3.72 2.46 -5.84
C ILE A 22 -5.13 1.98 -5.43
N SER A 23 -5.26 0.73 -5.02
CA SER A 23 -6.52 0.21 -4.47
C SER A 23 -6.28 -0.86 -3.42
N ALA A 24 -7.26 -1.01 -2.52
CA ALA A 24 -7.28 -2.11 -1.56
C ALA A 24 -7.30 -3.48 -2.26
N TYR A 25 -7.99 -3.59 -3.41
CA TYR A 25 -8.02 -4.80 -4.21
C TYR A 25 -6.64 -5.18 -4.76
N SER A 26 -5.91 -4.23 -5.36
CA SER A 26 -4.54 -4.47 -5.84
C SER A 26 -3.59 -4.83 -4.69
N ALA A 27 -3.79 -4.22 -3.52
CA ALA A 27 -3.05 -4.58 -2.32
C ALA A 27 -3.34 -5.99 -1.82
N GLN A 28 -4.61 -6.39 -1.80
CA GLN A 28 -5.00 -7.75 -1.45
C GLN A 28 -4.39 -8.77 -2.41
N LEU A 29 -4.48 -8.54 -3.72
CA LEU A 29 -3.85 -9.41 -4.72
C LEU A 29 -2.33 -9.51 -4.54
N TYR A 30 -1.67 -8.41 -4.17
CA TYR A 30 -0.24 -8.42 -3.86
C TYR A 30 0.07 -9.27 -2.62
N LEU A 31 -0.73 -9.18 -1.58
CA LEU A 31 -0.54 -9.97 -0.35
C LEU A 31 -0.78 -11.46 -0.59
N GLU A 32 -1.78 -11.81 -1.40
CA GLU A 32 -2.14 -13.21 -1.70
C GLU A 32 -1.18 -13.87 -2.71
N LYS A 33 -0.80 -13.14 -3.75
CA LYS A 33 -0.09 -13.69 -4.92
C LYS A 33 1.30 -13.09 -5.12
N GLY A 34 1.73 -12.14 -4.30
CA GLY A 34 3.06 -11.54 -4.41
C GLY A 34 3.28 -10.74 -5.70
N TRP A 35 4.55 -10.52 -6.04
CA TRP A 35 4.95 -9.67 -7.16
C TRP A 35 4.52 -10.18 -8.54
N GLN A 36 4.27 -11.49 -8.71
CA GLN A 36 3.97 -12.08 -10.03
C GLN A 36 2.73 -11.48 -10.70
N ILE A 37 1.76 -11.01 -9.93
CA ILE A 37 0.56 -10.35 -10.47
C ILE A 37 0.86 -8.98 -11.11
N PHE A 38 1.97 -8.35 -10.72
CA PHE A 38 2.45 -7.10 -11.28
C PHE A 38 3.60 -7.27 -12.27
N ALA A 39 3.99 -8.51 -12.61
CA ALA A 39 5.13 -8.75 -13.50
C ALA A 39 4.97 -8.12 -14.89
N ARG A 40 3.74 -7.87 -15.34
CA ARG A 40 3.41 -7.20 -16.60
C ARG A 40 3.20 -5.68 -16.48
N HIS A 41 3.17 -5.14 -15.25
CA HIS A 41 3.03 -3.71 -15.04
C HIS A 41 4.39 -3.02 -15.25
N ASP A 42 4.39 -1.77 -15.72
CA ASP A 42 5.61 -0.98 -15.75
C ASP A 42 6.08 -0.72 -14.31
N PRO A 43 7.27 -1.18 -13.90
CA PRO A 43 7.79 -0.92 -12.56
C PRO A 43 7.88 0.58 -12.24
N ASN A 44 8.01 1.47 -13.22
CA ASN A 44 8.05 2.92 -12.98
C ASN A 44 6.70 3.50 -12.54
N GLN A 45 5.60 2.78 -12.79
CA GLN A 45 4.27 3.17 -12.33
C GLN A 45 3.98 2.70 -10.91
N LEU A 46 4.70 1.68 -10.44
CA LEU A 46 4.49 1.06 -9.12
C LEU A 46 5.57 1.44 -8.10
N LEU A 47 6.80 1.66 -8.54
CA LEU A 47 7.98 1.88 -7.69
C LEU A 47 8.36 3.36 -7.68
N PHE A 48 8.42 3.93 -6.48
CA PHE A 48 8.74 5.32 -6.25
C PHE A 48 9.91 5.44 -5.30
N TYR A 49 10.88 6.28 -5.63
CA TYR A 49 11.97 6.57 -4.70
C TYR A 49 11.54 7.65 -3.70
N TYR A 50 11.81 7.42 -2.42
CA TYR A 50 11.59 8.40 -1.36
C TYR A 50 12.90 8.64 -0.61
N PRO A 51 13.50 9.83 -0.73
CA PRO A 51 14.66 10.19 0.08
C PRO A 51 14.26 10.35 1.54
N ILE A 52 15.23 10.24 2.45
CA ILE A 52 15.01 10.34 3.89
C ILE A 52 14.18 11.59 4.26
N GLN A 53 14.45 12.74 3.63
CA GLN A 53 13.71 13.98 3.91
C GLN A 53 12.22 13.82 3.59
N ALA A 54 11.88 13.29 2.41
CA ALA A 54 10.49 13.06 2.04
C ALA A 54 9.78 12.04 2.96
N LEU A 55 10.51 11.03 3.44
CA LEU A 55 9.98 10.08 4.43
C LEU A 55 9.66 10.76 5.76
N ILE A 56 10.50 11.70 6.21
CA ILE A 56 10.29 12.52 7.41
C ILE A 56 9.08 13.43 7.23
N ASP A 57 9.01 14.15 6.11
CA ASP A 57 7.94 15.12 5.83
C ASP A 57 6.57 14.44 5.77
N GLN A 58 6.52 13.21 5.23
CA GLN A 58 5.32 12.38 5.19
C GLN A 58 5.02 11.63 6.49
N ARG A 59 5.80 11.88 7.56
CA ARG A 59 5.66 11.22 8.86
C ARG A 59 5.64 9.69 8.73
N LYS A 60 6.46 9.15 7.83
CA LYS A 60 6.63 7.70 7.69
C LYS A 60 7.25 7.13 8.96
N GLU A 61 7.11 5.82 9.09
CA GLU A 61 7.50 5.09 10.29
C GLU A 61 9.00 5.34 10.65
N PRO A 62 9.31 5.70 11.91
CA PRO A 62 10.67 6.08 12.31
C PRO A 62 11.75 4.99 12.10
N SER A 63 11.42 3.72 12.28
CA SER A 63 12.35 2.60 12.07
C SER A 63 12.77 2.47 10.59
N LEU A 64 11.87 2.77 9.64
CA LEU A 64 12.20 2.86 8.21
C LEU A 64 13.26 3.95 7.96
N ILE A 65 13.08 5.14 8.54
CA ILE A 65 14.04 6.24 8.42
C ILE A 65 15.39 5.82 9.03
N GLN A 66 15.37 5.15 10.19
CA GLN A 66 16.59 4.67 10.84
C GLN A 66 17.30 3.60 10.01
N LEU A 67 16.55 2.70 9.36
CA LEU A 67 17.10 1.70 8.45
C LEU A 67 17.74 2.37 7.23
N CYS A 68 17.08 3.37 6.64
CA CYS A 68 17.61 4.17 5.54
C CYS A 68 18.93 4.88 5.89
N ARG A 69 19.14 5.23 7.16
CA ARG A 69 20.40 5.82 7.64
C ARG A 69 21.51 4.79 7.83
N LYS A 70 21.20 3.50 7.99
CA LYS A 70 22.20 2.47 8.34
C LYS A 70 22.68 1.65 7.14
N TYR A 71 21.84 1.38 6.15
CA TYR A 71 22.22 0.52 5.02
C TYR A 71 23.31 1.13 4.12
N ASN A 72 24.06 0.26 3.43
CA ASN A 72 24.95 0.68 2.35
C ASN A 72 24.18 0.76 1.02
N PRO A 73 23.90 1.96 0.48
CA PRO A 73 23.13 2.14 -0.75
C PRO A 73 23.84 1.69 -2.03
N ARG A 74 25.15 1.38 -1.96
CA ARG A 74 25.89 0.82 -3.09
C ARG A 74 25.72 -0.70 -3.23
N GLU A 75 25.27 -1.37 -2.17
CA GLU A 75 25.13 -2.82 -2.13
C GLU A 75 23.67 -3.25 -2.08
N LYS A 76 22.85 -2.54 -1.31
CA LYS A 76 21.47 -2.91 -1.01
C LYS A 76 20.55 -1.71 -1.14
N PHE A 77 19.26 -1.96 -1.26
CA PHE A 77 18.24 -0.94 -1.14
C PHE A 77 17.11 -1.45 -0.26
N ILE A 78 16.39 -0.53 0.37
CA ILE A 78 15.22 -0.84 1.17
C ILE A 78 14.00 -0.77 0.25
N LEU A 79 13.22 -1.84 0.22
CA LEU A 79 11.90 -1.88 -0.39
C LEU A 79 10.87 -1.77 0.73
N SER A 80 10.08 -0.70 0.71
CA SER A 80 8.95 -0.50 1.61
C SER A 80 7.64 -0.52 0.82
N GLY A 81 6.52 -0.86 1.46
CA GLY A 81 5.20 -0.92 0.84
C GLY A 81 4.27 0.13 1.42
N SER A 82 3.47 0.77 0.57
CA SER A 82 2.36 1.62 1.00
C SER A 82 1.13 1.37 0.14
N ILE A 83 -0.02 1.23 0.79
CA ILE A 83 -1.31 1.08 0.13
C ILE A 83 -2.00 2.43 0.18
N MET A 84 -2.41 2.93 -0.97
CA MET A 84 -3.28 4.10 -1.11
C MET A 84 -4.57 3.58 -1.72
N ALA A 85 -5.66 3.65 -0.99
CA ALA A 85 -6.97 3.32 -1.52
C ALA A 85 -7.84 4.56 -1.36
N ASP A 86 -8.41 5.03 -2.46
CA ASP A 86 -9.51 5.98 -2.39
C ASP A 86 -10.71 5.21 -1.82
N VAL A 87 -11.13 5.61 -0.62
CA VAL A 87 -12.28 5.03 0.05
C VAL A 87 -13.51 5.77 -0.46
N GLU A 88 -14.12 5.27 -1.54
CA GLU A 88 -15.37 5.85 -2.07
C GLU A 88 -16.53 5.69 -1.07
N GLN A 89 -16.47 4.65 -0.21
CA GLN A 89 -17.47 4.39 0.82
C GLN A 89 -16.77 4.02 2.13
N CYS A 90 -16.75 4.97 3.08
CA CYS A 90 -16.28 4.67 4.43
C CYS A 90 -17.22 3.64 5.05
N PRO A 91 -16.72 2.50 5.56
CA PRO A 91 -17.56 1.57 6.29
C PRO A 91 -18.15 2.30 7.51
N GLU A 92 -19.46 2.17 7.71
CA GLU A 92 -20.12 2.71 8.91
C GLU A 92 -19.45 2.15 10.15
N THR A 93 -19.11 3.05 11.07
CA THR A 93 -18.53 2.70 12.38
C THR A 93 -19.53 3.13 13.46
N PRO A 94 -20.04 2.21 14.29
CA PRO A 94 -19.71 0.78 14.36
C PRO A 94 -20.24 -0.03 13.15
N PRO A 95 -19.67 -1.23 12.88
CA PRO A 95 -20.18 -2.11 11.83
C PRO A 95 -21.69 -2.32 11.97
N PRO A 96 -22.46 -2.37 10.85
CA PRO A 96 -23.88 -2.67 10.91
C PRO A 96 -24.11 -3.98 11.66
N LEU A 97 -25.07 -3.98 12.59
CA LEU A 97 -25.49 -5.20 13.28
C LEU A 97 -25.91 -6.23 12.23
N GLU A 98 -25.38 -7.44 12.30
CA GLU A 98 -25.80 -8.50 11.38
C GLU A 98 -27.33 -8.63 11.40
N PRO A 99 -27.99 -8.71 10.24
CA PRO A 99 -29.44 -8.79 10.19
C PRO A 99 -29.89 -10.05 10.91
N THR A 100 -30.48 -9.86 12.10
CA THR A 100 -31.10 -10.97 12.83
C THR A 100 -32.23 -11.54 11.96
N ASN A 101 -32.39 -12.87 11.95
CA ASN A 101 -33.39 -13.61 11.15
C ASN A 101 -34.87 -13.18 11.36
N LYS A 102 -35.15 -12.14 12.16
CA LYS A 102 -36.50 -11.59 12.37
C LYS A 102 -36.99 -10.73 11.20
N ASP A 103 -36.11 -10.13 10.40
CA ASP A 103 -36.53 -9.24 9.30
C ASP A 103 -36.96 -9.97 8.02
N LYS A 104 -36.66 -11.27 7.89
CA LYS A 104 -37.07 -12.09 6.74
C LYS A 104 -38.54 -12.49 6.77
N ASN A 105 -39.19 -12.46 7.94
CA ASN A 105 -40.56 -12.96 8.08
C ASN A 105 -41.65 -11.89 7.84
N ASN A 106 -41.30 -10.60 7.77
CA ASN A 106 -42.29 -9.54 7.59
C ASN A 106 -42.64 -9.25 6.11
N ASN A 107 -41.91 -9.82 5.16
CA ASN A 107 -42.16 -9.60 3.72
C ASN A 107 -42.92 -10.74 3.03
N PHE A 108 -43.30 -11.81 3.73
CA PHE A 108 -44.04 -12.93 3.13
C PHE A 108 -45.57 -12.83 3.25
N ASN A 109 -46.11 -11.89 4.04
CA ASN A 109 -47.57 -11.80 4.31
C ASN A 109 -48.26 -10.58 3.70
N LYS A 110 -47.78 -10.02 2.58
CA LYS A 110 -48.44 -8.89 1.89
C LYS A 110 -49.06 -9.19 0.52
N ASN A 111 -49.09 -10.45 0.10
CA ASN A 111 -49.74 -10.86 -1.14
C ASN A 111 -50.68 -12.05 -0.93
N ILE A 112 -51.83 -11.84 -0.27
CA ILE A 112 -53.09 -12.56 -0.55
C ILE A 112 -54.24 -11.56 -0.37
#